data_AF-A0A955DUD4-F1
#
_entry.id   AF-A0A955DUD4-F1
#
_cell.length_a   1.000
_cell.length_b   1.000
_cell.length_c   1.000
_cell.angle_alpha   90.00
_cell.angle_beta   90.00
_cell.angle_gamma   90.00
#
_symmetry.space_group_name_H-M   'P 1'
#
loop_
_entity.id
_entity.type
_entity.pdbx_description
1 polymer ?
#
loop_
_entity_poly.entity_id
_entity_poly.type
_entity_poly.pdbx_seq_one_letter_code
_entity_poly.pdbx_strand_id
1 'polypeptide(L)'
;MKIRERAAQIDRVQRSMPFKIVASIVVVVVALLLSISYWVAVNASDDADLRLDSDVSIAETGTSVDAAARAAEKILSGREDVTSVFLGAAVGTGVFLAAIWLDLGLTYLGVLLLGTLVAWPLMIVDSTASWGRLLAGVLMLGLAFAAIMRLLNAAFSLSNPVLAVARNVLTEAMRMKVTILFILLLVLGMAWLPEHLRSDQPLRYRVQSFLQYGTGGSFWVIALMTLVFSVSSMAFEQRDRTIWQTVTKPIASWQYVLGKWLGVVALNAALLGVSTSGVFMFTEYLRLQPALGETQAYESPDGGISEDRMILETQVLTASVRVAPDELTIDSPEFQQGVEQFIANQRVSDPTFATEPSERQRVEEDLYKGYMGMRRSIPPGEGQRFVFKGLEGAFERNEPITLRYRIDSGSNRPDVQYDLSFSFNNDIFVVRPVGLGYTHTVTIHPGTVASDGVLEVDVYNAHMGTRKVNPQS
;
A
#
# COMPACT_ATOMS: atom_id res chain seq x y z
N MET A 1 45.05 -21.48 -8.71
CA MET A 1 45.43 -20.15 -9.25
C MET A 1 44.64 -19.72 -10.49
N LYS A 2 44.40 -20.58 -11.50
CA LYS A 2 43.77 -20.20 -12.79
C LYS A 2 42.34 -19.59 -12.74
N ILE A 3 41.50 -19.91 -11.76
CA ILE A 3 40.09 -19.45 -11.72
C ILE A 3 39.98 -17.98 -11.30
N ARG A 4 40.76 -17.54 -10.31
CA ARG A 4 40.76 -16.15 -9.82
C ARG A 4 41.29 -15.17 -10.87
N GLU A 5 42.32 -15.56 -11.60
CA GLU A 5 42.87 -14.74 -12.70
C GLU A 5 41.88 -14.62 -13.86
N ARG A 6 41.21 -15.71 -14.24
CA ARG A 6 40.14 -15.67 -15.25
C ARG A 6 38.96 -14.81 -14.82
N ALA A 7 38.55 -14.89 -13.56
CA ALA A 7 37.49 -14.03 -13.02
C ALA A 7 37.89 -12.53 -13.08
N ALA A 8 39.15 -12.21 -12.76
CA ALA A 8 39.66 -10.84 -12.86
C ALA A 8 39.77 -10.33 -14.31
N GLN A 9 40.11 -11.21 -15.26
CA GLN A 9 40.09 -10.87 -16.69
C GLN A 9 38.67 -10.57 -17.18
N ILE A 10 37.69 -11.39 -16.77
CA ILE A 10 36.28 -11.19 -17.12
C ILE A 10 35.73 -9.88 -16.53
N ASP A 11 36.06 -9.55 -15.27
CA ASP A 11 35.67 -8.28 -14.63
C ASP A 11 36.27 -7.07 -15.37
N ARG A 12 37.52 -7.16 -15.87
CA ARG A 12 38.08 -6.08 -16.72
C ARG A 12 37.34 -5.91 -18.03
N VAL A 13 36.95 -7.01 -18.68
CA VAL A 13 36.16 -6.97 -19.92
C VAL A 13 34.80 -6.36 -19.67
N GLN A 14 34.13 -6.72 -18.57
CA GLN A 14 32.83 -6.16 -18.18
C GLN A 14 32.84 -4.64 -18.06
N ARG A 15 33.92 -4.08 -17.50
CA ARG A 15 34.06 -2.64 -17.28
C ARG A 15 34.38 -1.88 -18.56
N SER A 16 34.72 -2.57 -19.64
CA SER A 16 35.04 -1.94 -20.92
C SER A 16 33.79 -1.33 -21.56
N MET A 17 33.95 -0.15 -22.17
CA MET A 17 32.90 0.50 -22.96
C MET A 17 32.30 -0.39 -24.06
N PRO A 18 33.07 -1.14 -24.87
CA PRO A 18 32.47 -1.99 -25.90
C PRO A 18 31.57 -3.08 -25.32
N PHE A 19 31.95 -3.70 -24.19
CA PHE A 19 31.09 -4.68 -23.52
C PHE A 19 29.77 -4.05 -23.06
N LYS A 20 29.82 -2.88 -22.41
CA LYS A 20 28.61 -2.18 -21.93
C LYS A 20 27.64 -1.85 -23.06
N ILE A 21 28.17 -1.39 -24.20
CA ILE A 21 27.36 -1.07 -25.39
C ILE A 21 26.72 -2.34 -25.95
N VAL A 22 27.51 -3.39 -26.19
CA VAL A 22 26.99 -4.65 -26.75
C VAL A 22 25.96 -5.28 -25.83
N ALA A 23 26.23 -5.37 -24.52
CA ALA A 23 25.30 -5.91 -23.54
C ALA A 23 24.00 -5.10 -23.48
N SER A 24 24.08 -3.76 -23.58
CA SER A 24 22.90 -2.89 -23.62
C SER A 24 22.03 -3.16 -24.86
N ILE A 25 22.65 -3.30 -26.03
CA ILE A 25 21.95 -3.64 -27.28
C ILE A 25 21.24 -4.98 -27.15
N VAL A 26 21.93 -6.01 -26.62
CA VAL A 26 21.34 -7.34 -26.42
C VAL A 26 20.10 -7.27 -25.52
N VAL A 27 20.19 -6.56 -24.38
CA VAL A 27 19.06 -6.42 -23.46
C VAL A 27 17.86 -5.71 -24.11
N VAL A 28 18.10 -4.62 -24.86
CA VAL A 28 17.03 -3.90 -25.56
C VAL A 28 16.40 -4.75 -26.65
N VAL A 29 17.20 -5.51 -27.43
CA VAL A 29 16.67 -6.40 -28.48
C VAL A 29 15.84 -7.52 -27.87
N VAL A 30 16.30 -8.16 -26.79
CA VAL A 30 15.54 -9.20 -26.10
C VAL A 30 14.22 -8.66 -25.56
N ALA A 31 14.23 -7.47 -24.94
CA ALA A 31 13.02 -6.84 -24.44
C ALA A 31 12.01 -6.54 -25.57
N LEU A 32 12.48 -5.97 -26.69
CA LEU A 32 11.64 -5.71 -27.86
C LEU A 32 11.03 -6.99 -28.42
N LEU A 33 11.82 -8.07 -28.56
CA LEU A 33 11.32 -9.35 -29.06
C LEU A 33 10.24 -9.95 -28.15
N LEU A 34 10.44 -9.89 -26.82
CA LEU A 34 9.45 -10.36 -25.86
C LEU A 34 8.17 -9.52 -25.91
N SER A 35 8.28 -8.20 -25.97
CA SER A 35 7.12 -7.30 -26.04
C SER A 35 6.34 -7.47 -27.35
N ILE A 36 7.03 -7.62 -28.49
CA ILE A 36 6.39 -7.91 -29.78
C ILE A 36 5.70 -9.27 -29.74
N SER A 37 6.35 -10.29 -29.17
CA SER A 37 5.76 -11.63 -29.04
C SER A 37 4.50 -11.62 -28.18
N TYR A 38 4.49 -10.84 -27.10
CA TYR A 38 3.31 -10.66 -26.25
C TYR A 38 2.18 -9.93 -27.00
N TRP A 39 2.49 -8.83 -27.67
CA TRP A 39 1.52 -8.07 -28.47
C TRP A 39 0.84 -8.93 -29.55
N VAL A 40 1.64 -9.74 -30.27
CA VAL A 40 1.10 -10.68 -31.27
C VAL A 40 0.20 -11.74 -30.62
N ALA A 41 0.56 -12.26 -29.45
CA ALA A 41 -0.24 -13.27 -28.75
C ALA A 41 -1.60 -12.73 -28.29
N VAL A 42 -1.64 -11.51 -27.74
CA VAL A 42 -2.88 -10.87 -27.28
C VAL A 42 -3.79 -10.48 -28.45
N ASN A 43 -3.24 -9.89 -29.51
CA ASN A 43 -4.05 -9.52 -30.68
C ASN A 43 -4.55 -10.75 -31.46
N ALA A 44 -3.89 -11.91 -31.35
CA ALA A 44 -4.37 -13.15 -31.95
C ALA A 44 -5.54 -13.78 -31.16
N SER A 45 -5.70 -13.47 -29.86
CA SER A 45 -6.85 -13.90 -29.06
C SER A 45 -8.08 -12.99 -29.27
N ASP A 46 -7.90 -11.68 -29.44
CA ASP A 46 -9.02 -10.74 -29.70
C ASP A 46 -9.82 -11.11 -30.96
N ASP A 47 -9.14 -11.55 -32.04
CA ASP A 47 -9.79 -12.00 -33.28
C ASP A 47 -10.62 -13.30 -33.10
N ALA A 48 -10.42 -14.03 -32.01
CA ALA A 48 -11.19 -15.22 -31.64
C ALA A 48 -12.41 -14.86 -30.77
N ASP A 49 -12.27 -13.90 -29.84
CA ASP A 49 -13.35 -13.48 -28.92
C ASP A 49 -14.36 -12.54 -29.60
N LEU A 50 -13.94 -11.69 -30.54
CA LEU A 50 -14.84 -10.85 -31.36
C LEU A 50 -15.83 -11.66 -32.23
N ARG A 51 -15.62 -12.97 -32.40
CA ARG A 51 -16.54 -13.86 -33.12
C ARG A 51 -17.62 -14.49 -32.23
N LEU A 52 -17.50 -14.40 -30.90
CA LEU A 52 -18.39 -15.06 -29.96
C LEU A 52 -19.41 -14.10 -29.30
N ASP A 53 -19.18 -12.80 -29.35
CA ASP A 53 -19.88 -11.81 -28.51
C ASP A 53 -21.04 -11.04 -29.21
N SER A 54 -21.52 -11.51 -30.37
CA SER A 54 -22.54 -10.77 -31.15
C SER A 54 -23.98 -10.86 -30.64
N ASP A 55 -24.25 -11.49 -29.49
CA ASP A 55 -25.63 -11.75 -29.03
C ASP A 55 -25.83 -11.51 -27.51
N VAL A 56 -25.62 -10.28 -27.00
CA VAL A 56 -26.23 -9.90 -25.71
C VAL A 56 -26.64 -8.41 -25.70
N SER A 57 -27.94 -8.15 -25.78
CA SER A 57 -28.53 -6.85 -25.41
C SER A 57 -28.92 -6.87 -23.93
N ILE A 58 -28.36 -5.99 -23.09
CA ILE A 58 -28.79 -5.82 -21.70
C ILE A 58 -29.61 -4.53 -21.56
N ALA A 59 -30.82 -4.69 -21.04
CA ALA A 59 -31.76 -3.62 -20.72
C ALA A 59 -31.34 -2.87 -19.45
N GLU A 60 -31.44 -1.55 -19.48
CA GLU A 60 -31.18 -0.65 -18.37
C GLU A 60 -32.19 -0.84 -17.22
N THR A 61 -31.73 -1.15 -16.01
CA THR A 61 -32.53 -0.96 -14.78
C THR A 61 -31.62 -0.67 -13.58
N GLY A 62 -31.35 0.62 -13.35
CA GLY A 62 -30.48 1.15 -12.31
C GLY A 62 -30.70 0.54 -10.92
N THR A 63 -29.84 -0.41 -10.54
CA THR A 63 -29.75 -0.97 -9.19
C THR A 63 -28.28 -1.14 -8.76
N SER A 64 -28.03 -1.41 -7.47
CA SER A 64 -26.69 -1.67 -6.91
C SER A 64 -25.92 -2.80 -7.61
N VAL A 65 -26.64 -3.68 -8.31
CA VAL A 65 -26.11 -4.74 -9.17
C VAL A 65 -25.39 -4.17 -10.40
N ASP A 66 -25.88 -3.06 -10.97
CA ASP A 66 -25.25 -2.41 -12.13
C ASP A 66 -23.98 -1.63 -11.77
N ALA A 67 -23.87 -1.14 -10.53
CA ALA A 67 -22.63 -0.56 -10.03
C ALA A 67 -21.56 -1.64 -9.86
N ALA A 68 -21.94 -2.81 -9.33
CA ALA A 68 -21.05 -3.94 -9.19
C ALA A 68 -20.62 -4.49 -10.57
N ALA A 69 -21.55 -4.60 -11.52
CA ALA A 69 -21.27 -5.04 -12.89
C ALA A 69 -20.32 -4.07 -13.63
N ARG A 70 -20.52 -2.76 -13.50
CA ARG A 70 -19.63 -1.75 -14.13
C ARG A 70 -18.28 -1.62 -13.44
N ALA A 71 -18.24 -1.73 -12.11
CA ALA A 71 -16.98 -1.84 -11.40
C ALA A 71 -16.23 -3.10 -11.84
N ALA A 72 -16.93 -4.21 -12.07
CA ALA A 72 -16.36 -5.44 -12.61
C ALA A 72 -15.80 -5.20 -14.02
N GLU A 73 -16.56 -4.56 -14.90
CA GLU A 73 -16.14 -4.21 -16.26
C GLU A 73 -14.89 -3.32 -16.26
N LYS A 74 -14.82 -2.31 -15.39
CA LYS A 74 -13.63 -1.44 -15.24
C LYS A 74 -12.40 -2.20 -14.72
N ILE A 75 -12.61 -3.17 -13.83
CA ILE A 75 -11.53 -4.04 -13.33
C ILE A 75 -11.04 -4.98 -14.44
N LEU A 76 -11.98 -5.54 -15.22
CA LEU A 76 -11.70 -6.44 -16.34
C LEU A 76 -11.00 -5.71 -17.49
N SER A 77 -11.44 -4.52 -17.87
CA SER A 77 -10.79 -3.74 -18.94
C SER A 77 -9.40 -3.24 -18.57
N GLY A 78 -9.12 -3.04 -17.27
CA GLY A 78 -7.78 -2.76 -16.77
C GLY A 78 -6.79 -3.93 -16.89
N ARG A 79 -7.27 -5.17 -17.09
CA ARG A 79 -6.46 -6.40 -17.27
C ARG A 79 -5.74 -6.42 -18.62
N GLU A 80 -6.38 -5.89 -19.65
CA GLU A 80 -5.95 -5.99 -21.04
C GLU A 80 -5.14 -4.78 -21.52
N ASP A 81 -4.78 -3.87 -20.61
CA ASP A 81 -3.98 -2.71 -20.97
C ASP A 81 -2.55 -3.15 -21.31
N VAL A 82 -2.35 -3.44 -22.59
CA VAL A 82 -1.07 -3.71 -23.25
C VAL A 82 0.00 -2.71 -22.81
N THR A 83 -0.39 -1.46 -22.51
CA THR A 83 0.48 -0.40 -21.98
C THR A 83 1.18 -0.79 -20.68
N SER A 84 0.51 -1.53 -19.78
CA SER A 84 1.08 -1.97 -18.50
C SER A 84 2.22 -2.97 -18.69
N VAL A 85 2.11 -3.88 -19.66
CA VAL A 85 3.14 -4.87 -19.99
C VAL A 85 4.34 -4.21 -20.67
N PHE A 86 4.09 -3.28 -21.60
CA PHE A 86 5.16 -2.46 -22.19
C PHE A 86 5.87 -1.61 -21.14
N LEU A 87 5.14 -1.01 -20.19
CA LEU A 87 5.71 -0.25 -19.09
C LEU A 87 6.56 -1.15 -18.18
N GLY A 88 6.07 -2.33 -17.81
CA GLY A 88 6.82 -3.32 -17.03
C GLY A 88 8.10 -3.78 -17.74
N ALA A 89 8.02 -4.08 -19.03
CA ALA A 89 9.17 -4.44 -19.85
C ALA A 89 10.19 -3.29 -19.96
N ALA A 90 9.73 -2.05 -20.13
CA ALA A 90 10.58 -0.86 -20.17
C ALA A 90 11.30 -0.63 -18.83
N VAL A 91 10.59 -0.76 -17.70
CA VAL A 91 11.17 -0.66 -16.35
C VAL A 91 12.21 -1.76 -16.13
N GLY A 92 11.88 -3.01 -16.44
CA GLY A 92 12.81 -4.13 -16.34
C GLY A 92 14.07 -3.92 -17.18
N THR A 93 13.91 -3.48 -18.43
CA THR A 93 15.02 -3.12 -19.34
C THR A 93 15.88 -2.02 -18.74
N GLY A 94 15.27 -0.96 -18.20
CA GLY A 94 15.97 0.12 -17.51
C GLY A 94 16.81 -0.36 -16.33
N VAL A 95 16.29 -1.28 -15.52
CA VAL A 95 17.03 -1.90 -14.40
C VAL A 95 18.24 -2.71 -14.90
N PHE A 96 18.07 -3.53 -15.95
CA PHE A 96 19.18 -4.29 -16.53
C PHE A 96 20.24 -3.39 -17.14
N LEU A 97 19.84 -2.34 -17.85
CA LEU A 97 20.76 -1.33 -18.37
C LEU A 97 21.52 -0.65 -17.23
N ALA A 98 20.83 -0.20 -16.19
CA ALA A 98 21.48 0.36 -15.01
C ALA A 98 22.49 -0.61 -14.38
N ALA A 99 22.14 -1.90 -14.25
CA ALA A 99 23.04 -2.92 -13.74
C ALA A 99 24.28 -3.10 -14.62
N ILE A 100 24.16 -3.08 -15.95
CA ILE A 100 25.30 -3.14 -16.87
C ILE A 100 26.22 -1.94 -16.67
N TRP A 101 25.67 -0.74 -16.61
CA TRP A 101 26.44 0.50 -16.48
C TRP A 101 27.10 0.66 -15.11
N LEU A 102 26.49 0.10 -14.06
CA LEU A 102 26.99 0.05 -12.69
C LEU A 102 28.02 -1.07 -12.42
N ASP A 103 28.48 -1.78 -13.45
CA ASP A 103 29.39 -2.93 -13.38
C ASP A 103 28.82 -4.15 -12.62
N LEU A 104 27.50 -4.29 -12.58
CA LEU A 104 26.78 -5.42 -11.97
C LEU A 104 26.31 -6.46 -13.00
N GLY A 105 26.40 -6.17 -14.30
CA GLY A 105 25.86 -7.03 -15.38
C GLY A 105 26.20 -8.52 -15.29
N LEU A 106 27.48 -8.90 -15.16
CA LEU A 106 27.86 -10.32 -15.05
C LEU A 106 27.44 -10.95 -13.71
N THR A 107 27.48 -10.18 -12.63
CA THR A 107 26.99 -10.64 -11.32
C THR A 107 25.51 -10.95 -11.38
N TYR A 108 24.72 -10.07 -12.00
CA TYR A 108 23.28 -10.25 -12.19
C TYR A 108 23.00 -11.46 -13.06
N LEU A 109 23.68 -11.58 -14.19
CA LEU A 109 23.54 -12.73 -15.08
C LEU A 109 23.90 -14.04 -14.35
N GLY A 110 25.01 -14.08 -13.61
CA GLY A 110 25.42 -15.26 -12.86
C GLY A 110 24.45 -15.64 -11.74
N VAL A 111 24.00 -14.66 -10.95
CA VAL A 111 23.04 -14.89 -9.86
C VAL A 111 21.68 -15.31 -10.40
N LEU A 112 21.20 -14.69 -11.48
CA LEU A 112 19.93 -15.07 -12.11
C LEU A 112 20.02 -16.46 -12.73
N LEU A 113 21.09 -16.81 -13.46
CA LEU A 113 21.24 -18.15 -14.04
C LEU A 113 21.33 -19.25 -12.98
N LEU A 114 22.14 -19.05 -11.93
CA LEU A 114 22.23 -20.01 -10.83
C LEU A 114 20.91 -20.08 -10.05
N GLY A 115 20.29 -18.92 -9.85
CA GLY A 115 19.01 -18.78 -9.19
C GLY A 115 17.90 -19.51 -9.91
N THR A 116 17.77 -19.32 -11.23
CA THR A 116 16.76 -20.00 -12.05
C THR A 116 17.04 -21.50 -12.15
N LEU A 117 18.31 -21.92 -12.26
CA LEU A 117 18.69 -23.33 -12.29
C LEU A 117 18.23 -24.09 -11.05
N VAL A 118 18.18 -23.42 -9.89
CA VAL A 118 17.71 -24.02 -8.62
C VAL A 118 16.21 -23.78 -8.40
N ALA A 119 15.72 -22.56 -8.62
CA ALA A 119 14.34 -22.17 -8.33
C ALA A 119 13.34 -22.81 -9.29
N TRP A 120 13.67 -22.89 -10.58
CA TRP A 120 12.76 -23.41 -11.61
C TRP A 120 12.39 -24.87 -11.39
N PRO A 121 13.32 -25.82 -11.14
CA PRO A 121 12.97 -27.19 -10.80
C PRO A 121 12.11 -27.31 -9.53
N LEU A 122 12.38 -26.47 -8.52
CA LEU A 122 11.60 -26.46 -7.28
C LEU A 122 10.16 -25.98 -7.50
N MET A 123 9.93 -25.06 -8.45
CA MET A 123 8.60 -24.54 -8.80
C MET A 123 7.72 -25.55 -9.53
N ILE A 124 8.30 -26.53 -10.23
CA ILE A 124 7.55 -27.54 -11.00
C ILE A 124 6.89 -28.56 -10.07
N VAL A 125 7.49 -28.83 -8.90
CA VAL A 125 7.00 -29.83 -7.95
C VAL A 125 6.16 -29.14 -6.88
N ASP A 126 4.86 -29.46 -6.81
CA ASP A 126 3.89 -28.79 -5.91
C ASP A 126 4.35 -28.72 -4.44
N SER A 127 5.00 -29.79 -3.95
CA SER A 127 5.49 -29.84 -2.56
C SER A 127 6.66 -28.90 -2.28
N THR A 128 7.42 -28.50 -3.31
CA THR A 128 8.57 -27.58 -3.19
C THR A 128 8.34 -26.23 -3.85
N ALA A 129 7.17 -26.00 -4.47
CA ALA A 129 6.91 -24.81 -5.25
C ALA A 129 7.06 -23.52 -4.44
N SER A 130 6.57 -23.52 -3.19
CA SER A 130 6.74 -22.40 -2.27
C SER A 130 8.21 -22.07 -1.97
N TRP A 131 9.08 -23.07 -1.86
CA TRP A 131 10.51 -22.85 -1.67
C TRP A 131 11.19 -22.26 -2.91
N GLY A 132 10.78 -22.71 -4.10
CA GLY A 132 11.22 -22.12 -5.36
C GLY A 132 10.83 -20.64 -5.48
N ARG A 133 9.57 -20.31 -5.17
CA ARG A 133 9.06 -18.92 -5.18
C ARG A 133 9.73 -18.04 -4.13
N LEU A 134 9.93 -18.56 -2.91
CA LEU A 134 10.68 -17.86 -1.88
C LEU A 134 12.10 -17.55 -2.35
N LEU A 135 12.82 -18.52 -2.92
CA LEU A 135 14.17 -18.32 -3.43
C LEU A 135 14.20 -17.24 -4.52
N ALA A 136 13.27 -17.29 -5.49
CA ALA A 136 13.17 -16.28 -6.54
C ALA A 136 12.91 -14.88 -5.96
N GLY A 137 12.00 -14.75 -5.00
CA GLY A 137 11.70 -13.50 -4.30
C GLY A 137 12.91 -12.93 -3.56
N VAL A 138 13.63 -13.77 -2.82
CA VAL A 138 14.85 -13.38 -2.10
C VAL A 138 15.94 -12.91 -3.06
N LEU A 139 16.13 -13.62 -4.18
CA LEU A 139 17.11 -13.25 -5.19
C LEU A 139 16.76 -11.90 -5.84
N MET A 140 15.49 -11.70 -6.22
CA MET A 140 15.05 -10.45 -6.84
C MET A 140 15.22 -9.25 -5.89
N LEU A 141 14.80 -9.38 -4.63
CA LEU A 141 14.98 -8.32 -3.63
C LEU A 141 16.45 -8.08 -3.30
N GLY A 142 17.27 -9.13 -3.21
CA GLY A 142 18.71 -9.03 -2.98
C GLY A 142 19.43 -8.31 -4.13
N LEU A 143 19.06 -8.61 -5.38
CA LEU A 143 19.57 -7.91 -6.56
C LEU A 143 19.14 -6.44 -6.53
N ALA A 144 17.85 -6.15 -6.28
CA ALA A 144 17.35 -4.78 -6.18
C ALA A 144 18.11 -3.97 -5.12
N PHE A 145 18.33 -4.55 -3.93
CA PHE A 145 19.14 -3.92 -2.88
C PHE A 145 20.57 -3.66 -3.35
N ALA A 146 21.22 -4.63 -3.98
CA ALA A 146 22.57 -4.47 -4.51
C ALA A 146 22.66 -3.37 -5.59
N ALA A 147 21.64 -3.25 -6.46
CA ALA A 147 21.55 -2.17 -7.45
C ALA A 147 21.46 -0.81 -6.76
N ILE A 148 20.54 -0.65 -5.81
CA ILE A 148 20.33 0.62 -5.12
C ILE A 148 21.59 1.01 -4.34
N MET A 149 22.22 0.07 -3.64
CA MET A 149 23.48 0.32 -2.92
C MET A 149 24.61 0.73 -3.87
N ARG A 150 24.70 0.13 -5.06
CA ARG A 150 25.71 0.49 -6.07
C ARG A 150 25.42 1.86 -6.66
N LEU A 151 24.16 2.19 -6.92
CA LEU A 151 23.71 3.50 -7.39
C LEU A 151 24.03 4.58 -6.36
N LEU A 152 23.73 4.36 -5.07
CA LEU A 152 24.06 5.31 -4.01
C LEU A 152 25.58 5.51 -3.86
N ASN A 153 26.37 4.43 -3.96
CA ASN A 153 27.83 4.55 -3.94
C ASN A 153 28.39 5.35 -5.13
N ALA A 154 27.76 5.23 -6.30
CA ALA A 154 28.10 6.03 -7.47
C ALA A 154 27.65 7.49 -7.31
N ALA A 155 26.44 7.74 -6.81
CA ALA A 155 25.94 9.08 -6.53
C ALA A 155 26.81 9.83 -5.51
N PHE A 156 27.36 9.13 -4.52
CA PHE A 156 28.26 9.69 -3.51
C PHE A 156 29.75 9.63 -3.92
N SER A 157 30.09 9.37 -5.18
CA SER A 157 31.48 9.35 -5.64
C SER A 157 32.08 10.72 -5.90
N LEU A 158 31.28 11.79 -5.78
CA LEU A 158 31.72 13.18 -5.97
C LEU A 158 32.73 13.60 -4.89
N SER A 159 33.64 14.52 -5.25
CA SER A 159 34.78 14.97 -4.41
C SER A 159 34.43 15.84 -3.19
N ASN A 160 33.23 15.70 -2.62
CA ASN A 160 32.80 16.43 -1.43
C ASN A 160 33.13 15.64 -0.15
N PRO A 161 33.77 16.24 0.88
CA PRO A 161 34.06 15.56 2.15
C PRO A 161 32.84 14.87 2.79
N VAL A 162 31.67 15.52 2.75
CA VAL A 162 30.41 14.97 3.31
C VAL A 162 30.00 13.71 2.57
N LEU A 163 30.05 13.71 1.23
CA LEU A 163 29.70 12.57 0.40
C LEU A 163 30.71 11.43 0.53
N ALA A 164 32.00 11.75 0.70
CA ALA A 164 33.03 10.75 0.95
C ALA A 164 32.79 10.01 2.28
N VAL A 165 32.40 10.74 3.34
CA VAL A 165 32.01 10.12 4.63
C VAL A 165 30.73 9.30 4.48
N ALA A 166 29.70 9.83 3.81
CA ALA A 166 28.45 9.10 3.56
C ALA A 166 28.66 7.80 2.77
N ARG A 167 29.50 7.83 1.73
CA ARG A 167 29.91 6.65 0.95
C ARG A 167 30.65 5.63 1.79
N ASN A 168 31.52 6.09 2.70
CA ASN A 168 32.21 5.20 3.64
C ASN A 168 31.21 4.48 4.56
N VAL A 169 30.20 5.19 5.08
CA VAL A 169 29.12 4.59 5.89
C VAL A 169 28.35 3.53 5.13
N LEU A 170 28.00 3.78 3.87
CA LEU A 170 27.34 2.76 3.03
C LEU A 170 28.23 1.52 2.83
N THR A 171 29.54 1.72 2.66
CA THR A 171 30.49 0.62 2.50
C THR A 171 30.68 -0.17 3.80
N GLU A 172 30.69 0.53 4.93
CA GLU A 172 30.74 -0.04 6.28
C GLU A 172 29.49 -0.87 6.57
N ALA A 173 28.30 -0.33 6.28
CA ALA A 173 27.01 -1.00 6.44
C ALA A 173 26.98 -2.37 5.73
N MET A 174 27.48 -2.42 4.50
CA MET A 174 27.53 -3.66 3.70
C MET A 174 28.52 -4.71 4.23
N ARG A 175 29.45 -4.32 5.09
CA ARG A 175 30.48 -5.22 5.67
C ARG A 175 30.14 -5.64 7.09
N MET A 176 29.27 -4.90 7.77
CA MET A 176 28.86 -5.21 9.13
C MET A 176 27.88 -6.38 9.15
N LYS A 177 28.26 -7.46 9.85
CA LYS A 177 27.43 -8.66 10.01
C LYS A 177 26.04 -8.35 10.56
N VAL A 178 25.96 -7.38 11.47
CA VAL A 178 24.70 -6.97 12.10
C VAL A 178 23.73 -6.36 11.09
N THR A 179 24.21 -5.50 10.19
CA THR A 179 23.38 -4.93 9.11
C THR A 179 22.91 -6.01 8.14
N ILE A 180 23.81 -6.92 7.75
CA ILE A 180 23.47 -8.05 6.87
C ILE A 180 22.37 -8.92 7.49
N LEU A 181 22.41 -9.17 8.79
CA LEU A 181 21.36 -9.92 9.50
C LEU A 181 19.98 -9.27 9.33
N PHE A 182 19.87 -7.95 9.52
CA PHE A 182 18.59 -7.25 9.36
C PHE A 182 18.12 -7.23 7.91
N ILE A 183 19.03 -7.06 6.94
CA ILE A 183 18.70 -7.14 5.51
C ILE A 183 18.15 -8.53 5.17
N LEU A 184 18.80 -9.59 5.65
CA LEU A 184 18.34 -10.97 5.43
C LEU A 184 16.98 -11.21 6.08
N LEU A 185 16.78 -10.73 7.31
CA LEU A 185 15.49 -10.85 8.01
C LEU A 185 14.38 -10.13 7.22
N LEU A 186 14.64 -8.93 6.70
CA LEU A 186 13.69 -8.18 5.89
C LEU A 186 13.34 -8.91 4.59
N VAL A 187 14.36 -9.31 3.83
CA VAL A 187 14.17 -9.95 2.52
C VAL A 187 13.48 -11.31 2.66
N LEU A 188 13.91 -12.13 3.63
CA LEU A 188 13.30 -13.43 3.90
C LEU A 188 11.87 -13.25 4.44
N GLY A 189 11.66 -12.33 5.38
CA GLY A 189 10.34 -12.05 5.95
C GLY A 189 9.34 -11.66 4.87
N MET A 190 9.74 -10.77 3.95
CA MET A 190 8.90 -10.35 2.82
C MET A 190 8.57 -11.49 1.85
N ALA A 191 9.56 -12.30 1.47
CA ALA A 191 9.34 -13.40 0.53
C ALA A 191 8.58 -14.58 1.14
N TRP A 192 8.69 -14.78 2.46
CA TRP A 192 8.08 -15.88 3.18
C TRP A 192 6.58 -15.65 3.44
N LEU A 193 6.20 -14.42 3.79
CA LEU A 193 4.84 -14.08 4.22
C LEU A 193 3.74 -14.45 3.21
N PRO A 194 3.83 -14.10 1.91
CA PRO A 194 2.72 -14.36 0.97
C PRO A 194 2.45 -15.86 0.76
N GLU A 195 3.48 -16.70 0.88
CA GLU A 195 3.39 -18.15 0.71
C GLU A 195 2.76 -18.86 1.92
N HIS A 196 2.79 -18.25 3.10
CA HIS A 196 2.29 -18.86 4.34
C HIS A 196 0.89 -18.37 4.74
N LEU A 197 0.31 -17.47 3.95
CA LEU A 197 -1.08 -17.08 4.09
C LEU A 197 -1.96 -18.21 3.59
N ARG A 198 -2.86 -18.72 4.44
CA ARG A 198 -3.71 -19.85 4.11
C ARG A 198 -4.60 -19.53 2.90
N SER A 199 -4.63 -20.45 1.94
CA SER A 199 -5.39 -20.28 0.69
C SER A 199 -6.90 -20.48 0.86
N ASP A 200 -7.34 -20.98 2.01
CA ASP A 200 -8.77 -21.13 2.36
C ASP A 200 -9.42 -19.83 2.82
N GLN A 201 -8.61 -18.79 3.09
CA GLN A 201 -9.10 -17.49 3.51
C GLN A 201 -9.41 -16.60 2.30
N PRO A 202 -10.43 -15.73 2.39
CA PRO A 202 -10.68 -14.69 1.40
C PRO A 202 -9.42 -13.91 1.03
N LEU A 203 -9.21 -13.70 -0.26
CA LEU A 203 -8.05 -13.04 -0.84
C LEU A 203 -7.83 -11.65 -0.26
N ARG A 204 -8.92 -10.90 0.02
CA ARG A 204 -8.85 -9.59 0.67
C ARG A 204 -8.10 -9.62 1.99
N TYR A 205 -8.31 -10.65 2.83
CA TYR A 205 -7.65 -10.74 4.13
C TYR A 205 -6.18 -11.11 4.00
N ARG A 206 -5.85 -11.93 3.00
CA ARG A 206 -4.46 -12.29 2.68
C ARG A 206 -3.69 -11.05 2.24
N VAL A 207 -4.24 -10.26 1.33
CA VAL A 207 -3.63 -9.00 0.86
C VAL A 207 -3.54 -7.97 1.99
N GLN A 208 -4.61 -7.74 2.75
CA GLN A 208 -4.59 -6.81 3.89
C GLN A 208 -3.56 -7.20 4.94
N SER A 209 -3.49 -8.48 5.30
CA SER A 209 -2.49 -8.99 6.24
C SER A 209 -1.09 -8.80 5.70
N PHE A 210 -0.86 -9.08 4.41
CA PHE A 210 0.43 -8.85 3.78
C PHE A 210 0.82 -7.36 3.76
N LEU A 211 -0.09 -6.45 3.41
CA LEU A 211 0.17 -5.01 3.45
C LEU A 211 0.48 -4.51 4.86
N GLN A 212 -0.25 -5.00 5.86
CA GLN A 212 -0.06 -4.64 7.26
C GLN A 212 1.28 -5.15 7.80
N TYR A 213 1.54 -6.46 7.68
CA TYR A 213 2.76 -7.08 8.21
C TYR A 213 3.99 -6.76 7.38
N GLY A 214 3.85 -6.63 6.06
CA GLY A 214 4.93 -6.21 5.17
C GLY A 214 5.36 -4.78 5.50
N THR A 215 4.43 -3.82 5.46
CA THR A 215 4.78 -2.41 5.73
C THR A 215 5.23 -2.20 7.18
N GLY A 216 4.47 -2.72 8.14
CA GLY A 216 4.79 -2.58 9.57
C GLY A 216 6.06 -3.34 9.97
N GLY A 217 6.23 -4.56 9.45
CA GLY A 217 7.42 -5.38 9.69
C GLY A 217 8.68 -4.72 9.12
N SER A 218 8.63 -4.24 7.86
CA SER A 218 9.72 -3.47 7.27
C SER A 218 10.06 -2.23 8.11
N PHE A 219 9.05 -1.47 8.57
CA PHE A 219 9.29 -0.31 9.43
C PHE A 219 10.08 -0.68 10.69
N TRP A 220 9.64 -1.71 11.43
CA TRP A 220 10.31 -2.13 12.66
C TRP A 220 11.73 -2.63 12.42
N VAL A 221 11.93 -3.43 11.37
CA VAL A 221 13.24 -4.00 11.03
C VAL A 221 14.20 -2.91 10.60
N ILE A 222 13.76 -1.96 9.76
CA ILE A 222 14.57 -0.82 9.34
C ILE A 222 14.90 0.06 10.56
N ALA A 223 13.93 0.38 11.41
CA ALA A 223 14.15 1.22 12.59
C ALA A 223 15.17 0.61 13.56
N LEU A 224 15.04 -0.69 13.86
CA LEU A 224 15.98 -1.39 14.72
C LEU A 224 17.38 -1.47 14.08
N MET A 225 17.45 -1.75 12.78
CA MET A 225 18.71 -1.70 12.04
C MET A 225 19.34 -0.31 12.11
N THR A 226 18.58 0.77 11.88
CA THR A 226 19.08 2.14 11.95
C THR A 226 19.69 2.42 13.32
N LEU A 227 18.98 2.08 14.40
CA LEU A 227 19.45 2.30 15.76
C LEU A 227 20.75 1.52 16.01
N VAL A 228 20.73 0.21 15.76
CA VAL A 228 21.87 -0.67 16.04
C VAL A 228 23.07 -0.29 15.18
N PHE A 229 22.87 -0.04 13.88
CA PHE A 229 23.94 0.35 12.96
C PHE A 229 24.53 1.71 13.33
N SER A 230 23.71 2.72 13.63
CA SER A 230 24.19 4.06 13.97
C SER A 230 25.04 4.04 15.25
N VAL A 231 24.56 3.35 16.29
CA VAL A 231 25.32 3.19 17.55
C VAL A 231 26.59 2.37 17.32
N SER A 232 26.50 1.27 16.59
CA SER A 232 27.64 0.38 16.35
C SER A 232 28.72 1.06 15.51
N SER A 233 28.34 1.79 14.45
CA SER A 233 29.28 2.50 13.59
C SER A 233 30.10 3.52 14.39
N MET A 234 29.43 4.30 15.26
CA MET A 234 30.13 5.27 16.10
C MET A 234 30.96 4.62 17.21
N ALA A 235 30.44 3.57 17.85
CA ALA A 235 31.14 2.87 18.92
C ALA A 235 32.40 2.15 18.41
N PHE A 236 32.34 1.51 17.24
CA PHE A 236 33.47 0.81 16.66
C PHE A 236 34.56 1.77 16.18
N GLU A 237 34.21 2.91 15.59
CA GLU A 237 35.22 3.92 15.24
C GLU A 237 35.99 4.44 16.47
N GLN A 238 35.31 4.54 17.61
CA GLN A 238 35.90 4.99 18.87
C GLN A 238 36.78 3.91 19.49
N ARG A 239 36.27 2.67 19.56
CA ARG A 239 37.01 1.52 20.06
C ARG A 239 38.28 1.27 19.24
N ASP A 240 38.18 1.36 17.92
CA ASP A 240 39.27 1.01 16.99
C ASP A 240 40.17 2.22 16.70
N ARG A 241 39.99 3.34 17.42
CA ARG A 241 40.79 4.58 17.32
C ARG A 241 40.87 5.17 15.90
N THR A 242 39.92 4.83 15.03
CA THR A 242 39.88 5.31 13.64
C THR A 242 39.51 6.79 13.58
N ILE A 243 38.74 7.28 14.57
CA ILE A 243 38.35 8.69 14.62
C ILE A 243 39.56 9.63 14.74
N TRP A 244 40.62 9.22 15.46
CA TRP A 244 41.85 10.02 15.62
C TRP A 244 42.60 10.23 14.31
N GLN A 245 42.53 9.27 13.38
CA GLN A 245 43.09 9.39 12.03
C GLN A 245 42.22 10.25 11.10
N THR A 246 40.93 10.40 11.43
CA THR A 246 40.00 11.25 10.68
C THR A 246 40.17 12.71 11.07
N VAL A 247 40.43 12.99 12.36
CA VAL A 247 40.70 14.34 12.87
C VAL A 247 41.95 14.97 12.25
N THR A 248 42.92 14.18 11.79
CA THR A 248 44.12 14.70 11.10
C THR A 248 43.88 15.03 9.61
N LYS A 249 42.71 14.70 9.06
CA LYS A 249 42.34 15.02 7.67
C LYS A 249 41.63 16.38 7.63
N PRO A 250 41.67 17.12 6.51
CA PRO A 250 41.01 18.42 6.38
C PRO A 250 39.48 18.27 6.23
N ILE A 251 38.81 17.74 7.26
CA ILE A 251 37.36 17.52 7.34
C ILE A 251 36.86 18.19 8.61
N ALA A 252 35.93 19.13 8.49
CA ALA A 252 35.35 19.78 9.66
C ALA A 252 34.42 18.82 10.42
N SER A 253 34.33 18.96 11.75
CA SER A 253 33.53 18.05 12.59
C SER A 253 32.05 17.98 12.19
N TRP A 254 31.46 19.10 11.77
CA TRP A 254 30.07 19.11 11.28
C TRP A 254 29.91 18.37 9.95
N GLN A 255 30.91 18.38 9.07
CA GLN A 255 30.89 17.64 7.80
C GLN A 255 30.95 16.14 8.04
N TYR A 256 31.72 15.71 9.04
CA TYR A 256 31.75 14.32 9.48
C TYR A 256 30.38 13.87 10.01
N VAL A 257 29.77 14.64 10.93
CA VAL A 257 28.45 14.30 11.49
C VAL A 257 27.37 14.29 10.40
N LEU A 258 27.36 15.31 9.54
CA LEU A 258 26.43 15.39 8.42
C LEU A 258 26.62 14.22 7.44
N GLY A 259 27.86 13.84 7.15
CA GLY A 259 28.17 12.70 6.28
C GLY A 259 27.72 11.38 6.90
N LYS A 260 27.90 11.19 8.22
CA LYS A 260 27.39 10.02 8.95
C LYS A 260 25.87 9.95 8.88
N TRP A 261 25.20 11.06 9.20
CA TRP A 261 23.74 11.16 9.12
C TRP A 261 23.23 10.89 7.70
N LEU A 262 23.81 11.52 6.68
CA LEU A 262 23.42 11.34 5.28
C LEU A 262 23.62 9.90 4.82
N GLY A 263 24.72 9.24 5.22
CA GLY A 263 24.97 7.84 4.91
C GLY A 263 23.91 6.90 5.51
N VAL A 264 23.51 7.14 6.77
CA VAL A 264 22.44 6.37 7.43
C VAL A 264 21.08 6.63 6.77
N VAL A 265 20.75 7.88 6.46
CA VAL A 265 19.52 8.25 5.75
C VAL A 265 19.46 7.59 4.38
N ALA A 266 20.56 7.58 3.63
CA ALA A 266 20.65 6.93 2.33
C ALA A 266 20.51 5.41 2.42
N LEU A 267 21.10 4.78 3.44
CA LEU A 267 20.90 3.35 3.71
C LEU A 267 19.43 3.05 4.02
N ASN A 268 18.78 3.86 4.84
CA ASN A 268 17.35 3.72 5.14
C ASN A 268 16.49 3.92 3.90
N ALA A 269 16.80 4.91 3.06
CA ALA A 269 16.12 5.13 1.79
C ALA A 269 16.28 3.92 0.86
N ALA A 270 17.46 3.28 0.83
CA ALA A 270 17.67 2.07 0.06
C ALA A 270 16.79 0.91 0.54
N LEU A 271 16.76 0.66 1.85
CA LEU A 271 15.97 -0.41 2.45
C LEU A 271 14.47 -0.17 2.32
N LEU A 272 14.05 1.09 2.45
CA LEU A 272 12.67 1.49 2.22
C LEU A 272 12.30 1.29 0.75
N GLY A 273 13.16 1.69 -0.19
CA GLY A 273 12.95 1.45 -1.62
C GLY A 273 12.79 -0.04 -1.97
N VAL A 274 13.64 -0.89 -1.41
CA VAL A 274 13.53 -2.36 -1.57
C VAL A 274 12.26 -2.89 -0.91
N SER A 275 11.92 -2.41 0.28
CA SER A 275 10.71 -2.82 1.01
C SER A 275 9.45 -2.43 0.23
N THR A 276 9.35 -1.19 -0.23
CA THR A 276 8.22 -0.70 -1.04
C THR A 276 8.11 -1.50 -2.33
N SER A 277 9.22 -1.74 -3.02
CA SER A 277 9.23 -2.57 -4.24
C SER A 277 8.79 -4.01 -3.95
N GLY A 278 9.24 -4.59 -2.84
CA GLY A 278 8.86 -5.94 -2.41
C GLY A 278 7.39 -6.03 -2.03
N VAL A 279 6.88 -5.10 -1.22
CA VAL A 279 5.46 -5.02 -0.86
C VAL A 279 4.61 -4.88 -2.10
N PHE A 280 4.99 -4.00 -3.03
CA PHE A 280 4.26 -3.84 -4.29
C PHE A 280 4.26 -5.13 -5.12
N MET A 281 5.43 -5.70 -5.41
CA MET A 281 5.55 -6.92 -6.23
C MET A 281 4.81 -8.11 -5.63
N PHE A 282 4.90 -8.33 -4.32
CA PHE A 282 4.21 -9.44 -3.67
C PHE A 282 2.71 -9.19 -3.49
N THR A 283 2.27 -7.93 -3.40
CA THR A 283 0.84 -7.58 -3.43
C THR A 283 0.26 -7.89 -4.81
N GLU A 284 0.94 -7.52 -5.89
CA GLU A 284 0.53 -7.88 -7.25
C GLU A 284 0.55 -9.40 -7.46
N TYR A 285 1.56 -10.10 -6.93
CA TYR A 285 1.57 -11.57 -6.94
C TYR A 285 0.35 -12.18 -6.23
N LEU A 286 -0.03 -11.66 -5.06
CA LEU A 286 -1.25 -12.11 -4.36
C LEU A 286 -2.51 -11.75 -5.15
N ARG A 287 -2.57 -10.55 -5.72
CA ARG A 287 -3.70 -10.07 -6.54
C ARG A 287 -3.99 -10.98 -7.74
N LEU A 288 -2.96 -11.59 -8.32
CA LEU A 288 -3.06 -12.54 -9.43
C LEU A 288 -3.44 -13.96 -9.01
N GLN A 289 -3.65 -14.24 -7.73
CA GLN A 289 -4.18 -15.53 -7.26
C GLN A 289 -5.71 -15.56 -7.33
N PRO A 290 -6.34 -16.73 -7.49
CA PRO A 290 -7.80 -16.84 -7.48
C PRO A 290 -8.36 -16.38 -6.14
N ALA A 291 -9.43 -15.58 -6.18
CA ALA A 291 -10.19 -15.20 -5.01
C ALA A 291 -11.20 -16.28 -4.63
N LEU A 292 -11.81 -16.15 -3.45
CA LEU A 292 -12.80 -17.13 -3.01
C LEU A 292 -14.04 -17.09 -3.91
N GLY A 293 -14.38 -18.24 -4.51
CA GLY A 293 -15.45 -18.34 -5.50
C GLY A 293 -14.99 -18.20 -6.96
N GLU A 294 -13.68 -18.06 -7.21
CA GLU A 294 -13.13 -17.98 -8.57
C GLU A 294 -12.44 -19.29 -8.99
N THR A 295 -12.54 -19.65 -10.27
CA THR A 295 -11.80 -20.77 -10.87
C THR A 295 -10.39 -20.37 -11.28
N GLN A 296 -10.26 -19.15 -11.79
CA GLN A 296 -9.00 -18.47 -12.10
C GLN A 296 -9.09 -17.03 -11.64
N ALA A 297 -7.97 -16.32 -11.50
CA ALA A 297 -8.03 -14.92 -11.12
C ALA A 297 -8.96 -14.13 -12.06
N TYR A 298 -9.92 -13.40 -11.47
CA TYR A 298 -10.95 -12.61 -12.16
C TYR A 298 -12.04 -13.42 -12.89
N GLU A 299 -12.09 -14.75 -12.74
CA GLU A 299 -13.07 -15.62 -13.40
C GLU A 299 -13.93 -16.37 -12.38
N SER A 300 -15.22 -15.99 -12.30
CA SER A 300 -16.24 -16.64 -11.48
C SER A 300 -17.06 -17.67 -12.30
N PRO A 301 -17.47 -18.82 -11.73
CA PRO A 301 -18.34 -19.80 -12.41
C PRO A 301 -19.66 -19.23 -12.94
N ASP A 302 -20.20 -18.21 -12.25
CA ASP A 302 -21.49 -17.57 -12.58
C ASP A 302 -21.34 -16.42 -13.59
N GLY A 303 -20.12 -16.20 -14.11
CA GLY A 303 -19.76 -15.02 -14.90
C GLY A 303 -19.44 -13.80 -14.02
N GLY A 304 -18.55 -12.92 -14.52
CA GLY A 304 -18.11 -11.73 -13.80
C GLY A 304 -17.09 -12.00 -12.69
N ILE A 305 -17.00 -11.05 -11.74
CA ILE A 305 -16.00 -11.04 -10.67
C ILE A 305 -16.62 -11.51 -9.34
N SER A 306 -15.87 -12.29 -8.55
CA SER A 306 -16.28 -12.68 -7.20
C SER A 306 -16.49 -11.49 -6.26
N GLU A 307 -17.40 -11.61 -5.29
CA GLU A 307 -17.62 -10.57 -4.27
C GLU A 307 -16.32 -10.24 -3.52
N ASP A 308 -15.51 -11.25 -3.23
CA ASP A 308 -14.24 -11.07 -2.52
C ASP A 308 -13.24 -10.22 -3.32
N ARG A 309 -13.12 -10.47 -4.63
CA ARG A 309 -12.27 -9.66 -5.51
C ARG A 309 -12.83 -8.25 -5.69
N MET A 310 -14.15 -8.10 -5.82
CA MET A 310 -14.77 -6.78 -5.89
C MET A 310 -14.38 -5.93 -4.67
N ILE A 311 -14.45 -6.49 -3.47
CA ILE A 311 -14.06 -5.82 -2.23
C ILE A 311 -12.55 -5.51 -2.22
N LEU A 312 -11.71 -6.45 -2.64
CA LEU A 312 -10.26 -6.24 -2.73
C LEU A 312 -9.93 -5.02 -3.60
N GLU A 313 -10.45 -4.98 -4.82
CA GLU A 313 -10.12 -3.94 -5.79
C GLU A 313 -10.71 -2.58 -5.40
N THR A 314 -11.95 -2.54 -4.92
CA THR A 314 -12.65 -1.28 -4.63
C THR A 314 -12.33 -0.69 -3.26
N GLN A 315 -11.99 -1.52 -2.26
CA GLN A 315 -11.82 -1.07 -0.88
C GLN A 315 -10.39 -1.20 -0.35
N VAL A 316 -9.60 -2.15 -0.84
CA VAL A 316 -8.25 -2.45 -0.29
C VAL A 316 -7.15 -1.87 -1.16
N LEU A 317 -7.22 -2.11 -2.47
CA LEU A 317 -6.20 -1.67 -3.43
C LEU A 317 -6.48 -0.29 -4.05
N THR A 318 -7.55 0.37 -3.61
CA THR A 318 -7.93 1.71 -4.06
C THR A 318 -7.52 2.76 -3.03
N ALA A 319 -6.90 3.85 -3.50
CA ALA A 319 -6.67 5.03 -2.68
C ALA A 319 -8.00 5.79 -2.47
N SER A 320 -8.46 5.89 -1.23
CA SER A 320 -9.72 6.55 -0.89
C SER A 320 -9.50 7.92 -0.24
N VAL A 321 -10.27 8.93 -0.65
CA VAL A 321 -10.41 10.19 0.11
C VAL A 321 -11.53 10.02 1.13
N ARG A 322 -11.28 10.43 2.37
CA ARG A 322 -12.30 10.39 3.43
C ARG A 322 -13.06 11.70 3.48
N VAL A 323 -14.38 11.61 3.38
CA VAL A 323 -15.30 12.73 3.57
C VAL A 323 -16.11 12.47 4.84
N ALA A 324 -16.02 13.39 5.78
CA ALA A 324 -16.81 13.36 7.01
C ALA A 324 -18.18 14.03 6.78
N PRO A 325 -19.21 13.70 7.57
CA PRO A 325 -20.46 14.45 7.53
C PRO A 325 -20.22 15.91 7.91
N ASP A 326 -21.04 16.80 7.35
CA ASP A 326 -21.04 18.24 7.62
C ASP A 326 -21.55 18.50 9.04
N GLU A 327 -20.62 18.43 9.99
CA GLU A 327 -20.82 18.65 11.42
C GLU A 327 -20.09 19.92 11.85
N LEU A 328 -20.59 20.60 12.89
CA LEU A 328 -19.88 21.73 13.49
C LEU A 328 -18.52 21.26 14.00
N THR A 329 -17.46 21.94 13.60
CA THR A 329 -16.10 21.73 14.10
C THR A 329 -15.86 22.61 15.33
N ILE A 330 -14.84 22.28 16.13
CA ILE A 330 -14.43 23.11 17.29
C ILE A 330 -14.11 24.53 16.85
N ASP A 331 -13.54 24.70 15.66
CA ASP A 331 -13.15 26.00 15.10
C ASP A 331 -14.30 26.73 14.39
N SER A 332 -15.49 26.12 14.31
CA SER A 332 -16.62 26.74 13.60
C SER A 332 -17.12 27.98 14.35
N PRO A 333 -17.40 29.10 13.67
CA PRO A 333 -17.86 30.33 14.32
C PRO A 333 -19.14 30.14 15.13
N GLU A 334 -20.05 29.30 14.64
CA GLU A 334 -21.31 28.97 15.32
C GLU A 334 -21.07 28.21 16.63
N PHE A 335 -20.13 27.25 16.66
CA PHE A 335 -19.78 26.53 17.90
C PHE A 335 -19.08 27.47 18.90
N GLN A 336 -18.14 28.30 18.43
CA GLN A 336 -17.44 29.26 19.28
C GLN A 336 -18.40 30.27 19.92
N GLN A 337 -19.40 30.75 19.18
CA GLN A 337 -20.46 31.59 19.75
C GLN A 337 -21.26 30.86 20.84
N GLY A 338 -21.57 29.58 20.63
CA GLY A 338 -22.24 28.75 21.64
C GLY A 338 -21.39 28.55 22.92
N VAL A 339 -20.08 28.33 22.75
CA VAL A 339 -19.12 28.25 23.86
C VAL A 339 -19.07 29.56 24.63
N GLU A 340 -18.96 30.70 23.93
CA GLU A 340 -18.92 32.02 24.56
C GLU A 340 -20.20 32.30 25.34
N GLN A 341 -21.37 31.95 24.81
CA GLN A 341 -22.64 32.07 25.52
C GLN A 341 -22.68 31.17 26.76
N PHE A 342 -22.21 29.93 26.67
CA PHE A 342 -22.13 29.03 27.81
C PHE A 342 -21.20 29.57 28.91
N ILE A 343 -20.01 30.03 28.55
CA ILE A 343 -19.06 30.64 29.48
C ILE A 343 -19.64 31.91 30.11
N ALA A 344 -20.28 32.77 29.32
CA ALA A 344 -20.91 33.99 29.80
C ALA A 344 -22.01 33.68 30.83
N ASN A 345 -22.84 32.67 30.58
CA ASN A 345 -23.88 32.23 31.49
C ASN A 345 -23.31 31.67 32.80
N GLN A 346 -22.23 30.86 32.74
CA GLN A 346 -21.58 30.34 33.94
C GLN A 346 -20.89 31.44 34.76
N ARG A 347 -20.33 32.45 34.09
CA ARG A 347 -19.70 33.60 34.76
C ARG A 347 -20.65 34.47 35.57
N VAL A 348 -21.96 34.37 35.34
CA VAL A 348 -22.98 35.01 36.20
C VAL A 348 -22.93 34.43 37.62
N SER A 349 -22.60 33.15 37.76
CA SER A 349 -22.52 32.46 39.06
C SER A 349 -21.08 32.34 39.59
N ASP A 350 -20.10 32.13 38.71
CA ASP A 350 -18.67 32.07 39.06
C ASP A 350 -17.86 33.02 38.14
N PRO A 351 -17.52 34.24 38.61
CA PRO A 351 -16.80 35.23 37.82
C PRO A 351 -15.41 34.79 37.33
N THR A 352 -14.82 33.75 37.93
CA THR A 352 -13.49 33.24 37.58
C THR A 352 -13.52 32.08 36.58
N PHE A 353 -14.71 31.57 36.24
CA PHE A 353 -14.88 30.43 35.35
C PHE A 353 -14.29 30.64 33.94
N ALA A 354 -13.49 29.68 33.49
CA ALA A 354 -12.87 29.63 32.16
C ALA A 354 -12.07 30.92 31.82
N THR A 355 -11.42 31.52 32.81
CA THR A 355 -10.55 32.70 32.62
C THR A 355 -9.15 32.29 32.19
N GLU A 356 -8.71 31.11 32.63
CA GLU A 356 -7.44 30.51 32.20
C GLU A 356 -7.61 29.85 30.81
N PRO A 357 -6.63 29.99 29.89
CA PRO A 357 -6.70 29.35 28.57
C PRO A 357 -6.86 27.82 28.62
N SER A 358 -6.24 27.16 29.60
CA SER A 358 -6.29 25.70 29.79
C SER A 358 -7.70 25.23 30.18
N GLU A 359 -8.36 25.97 31.08
CA GLU A 359 -9.72 25.68 31.53
C GLU A 359 -10.74 25.93 30.42
N ARG A 360 -10.58 27.02 29.66
CA ARG A 360 -11.41 27.29 28.47
C ARG A 360 -11.33 26.16 27.46
N GLN A 361 -10.12 25.69 27.14
CA GLN A 361 -9.95 24.58 26.20
C GLN A 361 -10.67 23.31 26.69
N ARG A 362 -10.61 23.01 27.99
CA ARG A 362 -11.33 21.87 28.57
C ARG A 362 -12.85 22.00 28.43
N VAL A 363 -13.40 23.19 28.68
CA VAL A 363 -14.83 23.48 28.49
C VAL A 363 -15.24 23.33 27.03
N GLU A 364 -14.43 23.84 26.10
CA GLU A 364 -14.64 23.66 24.65
C GLU A 364 -14.66 22.18 24.27
N GLU A 365 -13.68 21.39 24.74
CA GLU A 365 -13.62 19.95 24.48
C GLU A 365 -14.81 19.18 25.06
N ASP A 366 -15.25 19.52 26.28
CA ASP A 366 -16.35 18.85 26.96
C ASP A 366 -17.70 19.17 26.29
N LEU A 367 -17.94 20.44 25.92
CA LEU A 367 -19.12 20.86 25.16
C LEU A 367 -19.15 20.20 23.78
N TYR A 368 -18.01 20.12 23.10
CA TYR A 368 -17.91 19.49 21.80
C TYR A 368 -18.22 17.99 21.88
N LYS A 369 -17.65 17.27 22.87
CA LYS A 369 -17.97 15.85 23.11
C LYS A 369 -19.45 15.65 23.41
N GLY A 370 -20.06 16.52 24.20
CA GLY A 370 -21.49 16.49 24.49
C GLY A 370 -22.35 16.68 23.24
N TYR A 371 -22.04 17.70 22.44
CA TYR A 371 -22.72 17.98 21.17
C TYR A 371 -22.62 16.79 20.20
N MET A 372 -21.42 16.26 20.00
CA MET A 372 -21.20 15.11 19.13
C MET A 372 -21.90 13.85 19.64
N GLY A 373 -21.90 13.63 20.97
CA GLY A 373 -22.62 12.55 21.60
C GLY A 373 -24.12 12.61 21.32
N MET A 374 -24.74 13.79 21.46
CA MET A 374 -26.16 13.99 21.14
C MET A 374 -26.44 13.83 19.64
N ARG A 375 -25.63 14.46 18.77
CA ARG A 375 -25.84 14.45 17.32
C ARG A 375 -25.69 13.06 16.71
N ARG A 376 -24.84 12.20 17.28
CA ARG A 376 -24.61 10.83 16.81
C ARG A 376 -25.43 9.77 17.56
N SER A 377 -26.25 10.17 18.53
CA SER A 377 -27.18 9.28 19.22
C SER A 377 -28.49 9.20 18.45
N ILE A 378 -28.92 7.98 18.12
CA ILE A 378 -30.19 7.74 17.41
C ILE A 378 -31.09 6.91 18.32
N PRO A 379 -32.11 7.52 18.93
CA PRO A 379 -33.06 6.79 19.78
C PRO A 379 -33.78 5.66 19.03
N PRO A 380 -34.24 4.62 19.74
CA PRO A 380 -35.09 3.56 19.18
C PRO A 380 -36.25 4.11 18.34
N GLY A 381 -36.32 3.74 17.05
CA GLY A 381 -37.43 4.10 16.17
C GLY A 381 -37.32 5.49 15.53
N GLU A 382 -36.33 6.29 15.94
CA GLU A 382 -36.03 7.57 15.34
C GLU A 382 -34.96 7.44 14.24
N GLY A 383 -34.77 8.52 13.50
CA GLY A 383 -33.71 8.63 12.51
C GLY A 383 -32.98 9.95 12.59
N GLN A 384 -31.75 9.94 12.10
CA GLN A 384 -30.88 11.09 12.07
C GLN A 384 -30.30 11.27 10.67
N ARG A 385 -30.26 12.53 10.22
CA ARG A 385 -29.71 12.91 8.91
C ARG A 385 -28.23 13.25 9.01
N PHE A 386 -27.45 12.69 8.10
CA PHE A 386 -26.05 13.01 7.89
C PHE A 386 -25.86 13.52 6.46
N VAL A 387 -25.31 14.72 6.32
CA VAL A 387 -25.07 15.34 5.03
C VAL A 387 -23.58 15.29 4.72
N PHE A 388 -23.19 14.79 3.56
CA PHE A 388 -21.81 14.75 3.09
C PHE A 388 -21.67 15.68 1.89
N LYS A 389 -20.64 16.53 1.89
CA LYS A 389 -20.38 17.52 0.84
C LYS A 389 -19.05 17.21 0.14
N GLY A 390 -18.88 17.68 -1.10
CA GLY A 390 -17.62 17.55 -1.84
C GLY A 390 -17.42 16.19 -2.52
N LEU A 391 -18.52 15.52 -2.88
CA LEU A 391 -18.49 14.23 -3.59
C LEU A 391 -18.61 14.37 -5.12
N GLU A 392 -18.51 15.60 -5.65
CA GLU A 392 -18.61 15.92 -7.09
C GLU A 392 -17.68 15.04 -7.93
N GLY A 393 -16.42 14.91 -7.54
CA GLY A 393 -15.44 14.12 -8.29
C GLY A 393 -15.79 12.62 -8.37
N ALA A 394 -16.46 12.06 -7.36
CA ALA A 394 -16.91 10.67 -7.38
C ALA A 394 -18.10 10.50 -8.33
N PHE A 395 -19.00 11.49 -8.37
CA PHE A 395 -20.12 11.54 -9.32
C PHE A 395 -19.60 11.65 -10.77
N GLU A 396 -18.71 12.61 -11.06
CA GLU A 396 -18.16 12.86 -12.40
C GLU A 396 -17.38 11.67 -12.95
N ARG A 397 -16.56 11.02 -12.11
CA ARG A 397 -15.77 9.84 -12.50
C ARG A 397 -16.56 8.53 -12.41
N ASN A 398 -17.82 8.59 -12.02
CA ASN A 398 -18.71 7.45 -11.81
C ASN A 398 -18.06 6.36 -10.92
N GLU A 399 -17.42 6.79 -9.83
CA GLU A 399 -16.69 5.93 -8.90
C GLU A 399 -17.61 5.46 -7.75
N PRO A 400 -17.54 4.19 -7.31
CA PRO A 400 -18.34 3.70 -6.20
C PRO A 400 -17.95 4.41 -4.89
N ILE A 401 -18.95 4.82 -4.11
CA ILE A 401 -18.74 5.48 -2.81
C ILE A 401 -18.90 4.45 -1.70
N THR A 402 -17.98 4.41 -0.74
CA THR A 402 -18.08 3.50 0.40
C THR A 402 -18.44 4.27 1.67
N LEU A 403 -19.66 4.05 2.19
CA LEU A 403 -20.07 4.54 3.50
C LEU A 403 -19.54 3.60 4.58
N ARG A 404 -18.72 4.13 5.49
CA ARG A 404 -18.18 3.42 6.64
C ARG A 404 -18.87 3.92 7.91
N TYR A 405 -19.42 3.02 8.70
CA TYR A 405 -20.07 3.38 9.96
C TYR A 405 -19.78 2.33 11.04
N ARG A 406 -19.85 2.75 12.30
CA ARG A 406 -19.75 1.88 13.47
C ARG A 406 -20.89 2.24 14.40
N ILE A 407 -21.54 1.22 14.94
CA ILE A 407 -22.58 1.40 15.95
C ILE A 407 -22.11 0.86 17.28
N ASP A 408 -22.42 1.62 18.33
CA ASP A 408 -22.15 1.24 19.71
C ASP A 408 -23.47 1.34 20.48
N SER A 409 -23.82 0.29 21.22
CA SER A 409 -25.04 0.25 22.04
C SER A 409 -24.82 -0.64 23.26
N GLY A 410 -25.20 -0.14 24.44
CA GLY A 410 -25.05 -0.86 25.71
C GLY A 410 -23.60 -1.34 25.91
N SER A 411 -23.43 -2.65 26.08
CA SER A 411 -22.12 -3.30 26.25
C SER A 411 -21.51 -3.86 24.95
N ASN A 412 -22.06 -3.53 23.78
CA ASN A 412 -21.60 -4.05 22.47
C ASN A 412 -21.52 -5.57 22.43
N ARG A 413 -22.60 -6.23 22.83
CA ARG A 413 -22.70 -7.68 22.81
C ARG A 413 -22.55 -8.22 21.38
N PRO A 414 -21.61 -9.15 21.13
CA PRO A 414 -21.33 -9.65 19.77
C PRO A 414 -22.41 -10.57 19.22
N ASP A 415 -23.28 -11.11 20.08
CA ASP A 415 -24.42 -11.95 19.73
C ASP A 415 -25.67 -11.16 19.32
N VAL A 416 -25.65 -9.83 19.50
CA VAL A 416 -26.80 -8.96 19.22
C VAL A 416 -26.59 -8.22 17.91
N GLN A 417 -27.60 -8.24 17.05
CA GLN A 417 -27.65 -7.47 15.79
C GLN A 417 -28.83 -6.51 15.85
N TYR A 418 -28.61 -5.28 15.37
CA TYR A 418 -29.65 -4.27 15.23
C TYR A 418 -29.99 -4.09 13.75
N ASP A 419 -31.28 -3.93 13.45
CA ASP A 419 -31.72 -3.63 12.10
C ASP A 419 -31.67 -2.13 11.87
N LEU A 420 -30.77 -1.68 10.99
CA LEU A 420 -30.69 -0.29 10.57
C LEU A 420 -31.28 -0.12 9.18
N SER A 421 -32.09 0.92 9.01
CA SER A 421 -32.54 1.35 7.69
C SER A 421 -31.77 2.58 7.27
N PHE A 422 -31.19 2.53 6.07
CA PHE A 422 -30.52 3.66 5.44
C PHE A 422 -31.39 4.16 4.29
N SER A 423 -31.60 5.47 4.23
CA SER A 423 -32.16 6.16 3.07
C SER A 423 -31.11 7.09 2.48
N PHE A 424 -30.87 6.97 1.18
CA PHE A 424 -29.90 7.79 0.45
C PHE A 424 -30.64 8.74 -0.48
N ASN A 425 -30.51 10.05 -0.23
CA ASN A 425 -31.18 11.13 -0.95
C ASN A 425 -32.68 10.88 -1.21
N ASN A 426 -33.36 10.25 -0.24
CA ASN A 426 -34.78 9.91 -0.26
C ASN A 426 -35.24 8.84 -1.28
N ASP A 427 -34.32 8.18 -1.99
CA ASP A 427 -34.67 7.20 -3.04
C ASP A 427 -34.51 5.74 -2.59
N ILE A 428 -33.39 5.38 -1.97
CA ILE A 428 -33.02 3.98 -1.76
C ILE A 428 -33.07 3.61 -0.29
N PHE A 429 -34.02 2.73 0.09
CA PHE A 429 -34.06 2.11 1.42
C PHE A 429 -33.27 0.80 1.43
N VAL A 430 -32.15 0.79 2.16
CA VAL A 430 -31.39 -0.45 2.43
C VAL A 430 -31.55 -0.78 3.91
N VAL A 431 -32.18 -1.91 4.21
CA VAL A 431 -32.22 -2.45 5.58
C VAL A 431 -31.09 -3.45 5.74
N ARG A 432 -30.31 -3.31 6.82
CA ARG A 432 -29.25 -4.25 7.14
C ARG A 432 -29.28 -4.65 8.62
N PRO A 433 -29.13 -5.95 8.92
CA PRO A 433 -28.75 -6.39 10.25
C PRO A 433 -27.28 -6.07 10.49
N VAL A 434 -26.98 -5.38 11.60
CA VAL A 434 -25.67 -4.82 11.90
C VAL A 434 -25.27 -5.23 13.32
N GLY A 435 -24.13 -5.89 13.47
CA GLY A 435 -23.58 -6.20 14.80
C GLY A 435 -22.90 -4.99 15.45
N LEU A 436 -22.82 -5.02 16.79
CA LEU A 436 -22.35 -3.91 17.60
C LEU A 436 -20.82 -3.90 17.77
N GLY A 437 -20.22 -2.71 17.87
CA GLY A 437 -18.83 -2.53 18.30
C GLY A 437 -17.74 -2.70 17.23
N TYR A 438 -18.12 -2.95 15.97
CA TYR A 438 -17.17 -3.03 14.84
C TYR A 438 -17.62 -2.18 13.64
N THR A 439 -16.68 -1.91 12.74
CA THR A 439 -16.93 -1.07 11.56
C THR A 439 -17.59 -1.88 10.45
N HIS A 440 -18.65 -1.32 9.87
CA HIS A 440 -19.38 -1.84 8.72
C HIS A 440 -19.18 -0.94 7.50
N THR A 441 -19.40 -1.52 6.33
CA THR A 441 -19.26 -0.83 5.05
C THR A 441 -20.46 -1.08 4.16
N VAL A 442 -20.93 -0.05 3.47
CA VAL A 442 -21.97 -0.13 2.44
C VAL A 442 -21.44 0.60 1.20
N THR A 443 -21.51 -0.06 0.05
CA THR A 443 -21.21 0.57 -1.25
C THR A 443 -22.47 1.28 -1.75
N ILE A 444 -22.32 2.54 -2.11
CA ILE A 444 -23.37 3.43 -2.61
C ILE A 444 -23.06 3.75 -4.06
N HIS A 445 -24.11 3.73 -4.89
CA HIS A 445 -24.00 4.08 -6.31
C HIS A 445 -23.75 5.60 -6.45
N PRO A 446 -22.78 6.04 -7.27
CA PRO A 446 -22.46 7.47 -7.46
C PRO A 446 -23.66 8.29 -7.94
N GLY A 447 -24.52 7.73 -8.78
CA GLY A 447 -25.78 8.36 -9.22
C GLY A 447 -26.80 8.67 -8.10
N THR A 448 -26.55 8.25 -6.86
CA THR A 448 -27.35 8.65 -5.68
C THR A 448 -26.90 10.01 -5.12
N VAL A 449 -25.71 10.48 -5.51
CA VAL A 449 -25.20 11.80 -5.15
C VAL A 449 -25.90 12.84 -6.02
N ALA A 450 -26.35 13.93 -5.40
CA ALA A 450 -26.93 15.04 -6.14
C ALA A 450 -25.88 15.71 -7.05
N SER A 451 -26.35 16.42 -8.08
CA SER A 451 -25.47 17.07 -9.07
C SER A 451 -24.56 18.15 -8.48
N ASP A 452 -24.84 18.62 -7.26
CA ASP A 452 -24.02 19.57 -6.48
C ASP A 452 -22.99 18.86 -5.58
N GLY A 453 -22.82 17.54 -5.74
CA GLY A 453 -21.88 16.74 -4.96
C GLY A 453 -22.28 16.53 -3.50
N VAL A 454 -23.57 16.74 -3.18
CA VAL A 454 -24.12 16.49 -1.84
C VAL A 454 -24.74 15.09 -1.78
N LEU A 455 -24.44 14.36 -0.71
CA LEU A 455 -25.07 13.08 -0.38
C LEU A 455 -25.74 13.19 0.98
N GLU A 456 -27.07 13.10 1.00
CA GLU A 456 -27.85 12.98 2.23
C GLU A 456 -28.04 11.51 2.60
N VAL A 457 -27.70 11.16 3.84
CA VAL A 457 -27.85 9.82 4.40
C VAL A 457 -28.72 9.92 5.65
N ASP A 458 -29.95 9.42 5.54
CA ASP A 458 -30.86 9.28 6.67
C ASP A 458 -30.70 7.88 7.27
N VAL A 459 -30.30 7.82 8.54
CA VAL A 459 -30.06 6.58 9.27
C VAL A 459 -31.14 6.40 10.32
N TYR A 460 -31.88 5.30 10.25
CA TYR A 460 -32.96 4.98 11.19
C TYR A 460 -32.62 3.79 12.06
N ASN A 461 -32.87 3.93 13.37
CA ASN A 461 -32.71 2.86 14.35
C ASN A 461 -33.97 1.96 14.42
N ALA A 462 -34.36 1.43 13.27
CA ALA A 462 -35.49 0.55 13.09
C ALA A 462 -35.43 -0.14 11.72
N HIS A 463 -36.14 -1.26 11.59
CA HIS A 463 -36.52 -1.82 10.31
C HIS A 463 -37.74 -1.07 9.78
N MET A 464 -37.55 -0.15 8.83
CA MET A 464 -38.64 0.69 8.30
C MET A 464 -39.73 -0.11 7.58
N GLY A 465 -39.37 -1.19 6.86
CA GLY A 465 -40.33 -2.05 6.17
C GLY A 465 -41.32 -2.78 7.09
N THR A 466 -40.87 -3.30 8.24
CA THR A 466 -41.72 -4.01 9.22
C THR A 466 -42.08 -3.16 10.44
N ARG A 467 -41.61 -1.90 10.50
CA ARG A 467 -41.70 -0.98 11.65
C ARG A 467 -41.24 -1.58 12.98
N LYS A 468 -40.28 -2.52 12.94
CA LYS A 468 -39.67 -3.09 14.15
C LYS A 468 -38.57 -2.17 14.64
N VAL A 469 -38.56 -1.88 15.93
CA VAL A 469 -37.61 -0.96 16.57
C VAL A 469 -36.55 -1.76 17.32
N ASN A 470 -35.31 -1.27 17.38
CA ASN A 470 -34.25 -1.89 18.18
C ASN A 470 -34.23 -1.32 19.62
N PRO A 471 -33.83 -2.11 20.64
CA PRO A 471 -33.54 -3.54 20.56
C PRO A 471 -34.82 -4.33 20.29
N GLN A 472 -34.73 -5.37 19.45
CA GLN A 472 -35.85 -6.27 19.23
C GLN A 472 -36.13 -7.03 20.54
N SER A 473 -37.30 -6.76 21.14
CA SER A 473 -37.80 -7.43 22.35
C SER A 473 -38.28 -8.84 22.08
#